data_AF-A0A1Y2WGE6-F1
#
_entry.id   AF-A0A1Y2WGE6-F1
#
_cell.length_a   1.000
_cell.length_b   1.000
_cell.length_c   1.000
_cell.angle_alpha   90.00
_cell.angle_beta   90.00
_cell.angle_gamma   90.00
#
_symmetry.space_group_name_H-M   'P 1'
#
loop_
_entity.id
_entity.type
_entity.pdbx_description
1 polymer ?
#
loop_
_entity_poly.entity_id
_entity_poly.type
_entity_poly.pdbx_seq_one_letter_code
_entity_poly.pdbx_strand_id
1 'polypeptide(L)'
;MGNGLSDLKEEVSLLRKEVSRISDEAEVRKVHFKYGYYLDKCLYNEVVDMYADHPDTYVEFLGSRYRGKEGIKRLYNGRFQESFVNGRNGPVRGFLLDHIMMQDIVDVDPSGTHAWCRMRALMQAGTHQSVRETHPRGHVQWWEGGLYENEYIKENGVWKLFRYRYFPFWHAEHEKGWSLTKENYIPWPTKTYPEDPLGPDEIIEQKMLWPDTRVVPFHYPHPVTGKQAADDDLRAPHYGKDASTGEAPLTLALPEGQSRPGAGKTWTSEGSVRVLPDLVQNS
;
A
#
# COMPACT_ATOMS: atom_id res chain seq x y z
N MET A 1 39.58 31.73 -16.13
CA MET A 1 39.47 30.38 -16.73
C MET A 1 39.26 29.25 -15.70
N GLY A 2 39.11 29.52 -14.39
CA GLY A 2 38.94 28.48 -13.36
C GLY A 2 37.50 28.09 -12.99
N ASN A 3 36.48 28.79 -13.51
CA ASN A 3 35.09 28.61 -13.07
C ASN A 3 34.37 27.43 -13.73
N GLY A 4 34.57 27.23 -15.04
CA GLY A 4 33.79 26.24 -15.81
C GLY A 4 33.94 24.79 -15.34
N LEU A 5 35.09 24.39 -14.80
CA LEU A 5 35.26 23.03 -14.24
C LEU A 5 34.55 22.86 -12.89
N SER A 6 34.43 23.92 -12.10
CA SER A 6 33.68 23.90 -10.84
C SER A 6 32.18 23.82 -11.11
N ASP A 7 31.69 24.69 -12.00
CA ASP A 7 30.29 24.75 -12.42
C ASP A 7 29.85 23.40 -13.02
N LEU A 8 30.66 22.81 -13.91
CA LEU A 8 30.39 21.46 -14.48
C LEU A 8 30.35 20.36 -13.42
N LYS A 9 31.20 20.41 -12.39
CA LYS A 9 31.20 19.40 -11.31
C LYS A 9 29.94 19.51 -10.46
N GLU A 10 29.48 20.72 -10.21
CA GLU A 10 28.24 20.99 -9.48
C GLU A 10 27.04 20.50 -10.28
N GLU A 11 26.94 20.86 -11.56
CA GLU A 11 25.87 20.39 -12.45
C GLU A 11 25.83 18.86 -12.55
N VAL A 12 26.98 18.21 -12.75
CA VAL A 12 27.06 16.73 -12.77
C VAL A 12 26.64 16.11 -11.43
N SER A 13 26.97 16.75 -10.30
CA SER A 13 26.55 16.29 -8.98
C SER A 13 25.02 16.34 -8.82
N LEU A 14 24.41 17.45 -9.25
CA LEU A 14 22.96 17.63 -9.23
C LEU A 14 22.25 16.65 -10.17
N LEU A 15 22.74 16.47 -11.40
CA LEU A 15 22.20 15.50 -12.35
C LEU A 15 22.28 14.07 -11.82
N ARG A 16 23.39 13.68 -11.16
CA ARG A 16 23.52 12.36 -10.54
C ARG A 16 22.50 12.12 -9.44
N LYS A 17 22.23 13.13 -8.60
CA LYS A 17 21.18 13.05 -7.57
C LYS A 17 19.81 12.84 -8.21
N GLU A 18 19.48 13.60 -9.25
CA GLU A 18 18.18 13.49 -9.92
C GLU A 18 18.00 12.15 -10.65
N VAL A 19 19.02 11.66 -11.36
CA VAL A 19 19.00 10.32 -11.97
C VAL A 19 18.82 9.23 -10.91
N SER A 20 19.45 9.38 -9.74
CA SER A 20 19.30 8.42 -8.65
C SER A 20 17.87 8.41 -8.11
N ARG A 21 17.26 9.59 -7.91
CA ARG A 21 15.87 9.75 -7.46
C ARG A 21 14.87 9.12 -8.44
N ILE A 22 14.99 9.40 -9.74
CA ILE A 22 14.12 8.82 -10.78
C ILE A 22 14.31 7.29 -10.85
N SER A 23 15.56 6.82 -10.76
CA SER A 23 15.86 5.39 -10.72
C SER A 23 15.21 4.73 -9.49
N ASP A 24 15.23 5.39 -8.35
CA ASP A 24 14.60 4.90 -7.12
C ASP A 24 13.08 4.82 -7.23
N GLU A 25 12.41 5.80 -7.85
CA GLU A 25 10.96 5.73 -8.11
C GLU A 25 10.61 4.51 -8.98
N ALA A 26 11.43 4.25 -10.00
CA ALA A 26 11.26 3.08 -10.86
C ALA A 26 11.50 1.76 -10.09
N GLU A 27 12.50 1.71 -9.20
CA GLU A 27 12.76 0.52 -8.37
C GLU A 27 11.66 0.28 -7.33
N VAL A 28 11.15 1.32 -6.67
CA VAL A 28 10.02 1.19 -5.73
C VAL A 28 8.77 0.66 -6.43
N ARG A 29 8.46 1.17 -7.64
CA ARG A 29 7.38 0.61 -8.48
C ARG A 29 7.59 -0.88 -8.78
N LYS A 30 8.81 -1.27 -9.17
CA LYS A 30 9.15 -2.68 -9.42
C LYS A 30 9.04 -3.53 -8.16
N VAL A 31 9.44 -3.02 -7.00
CA VAL A 31 9.27 -3.71 -5.71
C VAL A 31 7.80 -4.01 -5.47
N HIS A 32 6.92 -3.04 -5.66
CA HIS A 32 5.48 -3.26 -5.50
C HIS A 32 4.92 -4.30 -6.47
N PHE A 33 5.31 -4.25 -7.76
CA PHE A 33 4.88 -5.27 -8.73
C PHE A 33 5.44 -6.67 -8.42
N LYS A 34 6.68 -6.78 -7.96
CA LYS A 34 7.26 -8.06 -7.52
C LYS A 34 6.47 -8.64 -6.35
N TYR A 35 6.06 -7.81 -5.40
CA TYR A 35 5.15 -8.22 -4.32
C TYR A 35 3.85 -8.82 -4.87
N GLY A 36 3.21 -8.17 -5.85
CA GLY A 36 2.02 -8.71 -6.53
C GLY A 36 2.26 -10.07 -7.18
N TYR A 37 3.33 -10.21 -7.97
CA TYR A 37 3.65 -11.48 -8.61
C TYR A 37 3.90 -12.65 -7.63
N TYR A 38 4.52 -12.39 -6.48
CA TYR A 38 4.69 -13.42 -5.45
C TYR A 38 3.36 -13.71 -4.74
N LEU A 39 2.60 -12.67 -4.40
CA LEU A 39 1.31 -12.80 -3.73
C LEU A 39 0.31 -13.63 -4.57
N ASP A 40 0.23 -13.37 -5.87
CA ASP A 40 -0.64 -14.06 -6.83
C ASP A 40 -0.36 -15.57 -6.91
N LYS A 41 0.87 -15.96 -6.60
CA LYS A 41 1.29 -17.36 -6.60
C LYS A 41 1.39 -17.95 -5.20
N CYS A 42 0.85 -17.27 -4.18
CA CYS A 42 0.86 -17.73 -2.80
C CYS A 42 2.30 -18.04 -2.30
N LEU A 43 3.27 -17.29 -2.81
CA LEU A 43 4.69 -17.35 -2.45
C LEU A 43 4.91 -16.43 -1.23
N TYR A 44 4.32 -16.83 -0.10
CA TYR A 44 4.24 -16.01 1.11
C TYR A 44 5.57 -15.84 1.83
N ASN A 45 6.48 -16.82 1.74
CA ASN A 45 7.84 -16.67 2.28
C ASN A 45 8.57 -15.51 1.58
N GLU A 46 8.48 -15.47 0.26
CA GLU A 46 9.06 -14.43 -0.58
C GLU A 46 8.44 -13.07 -0.28
N VAL A 47 7.12 -13.01 -0.09
CA VAL A 47 6.43 -11.79 0.32
C VAL A 47 6.93 -11.27 1.68
N VAL A 48 7.07 -12.15 2.69
CA VAL A 48 7.52 -11.77 4.03
C VAL A 48 8.96 -11.23 4.03
N ASP A 49 9.83 -11.81 3.20
CA ASP A 49 11.22 -11.40 3.06
C ASP A 49 11.38 -10.02 2.38
N MET A 50 10.37 -9.54 1.65
CA MET A 50 10.37 -8.19 1.05
C MET A 50 10.18 -7.06 2.07
N TYR A 51 9.70 -7.36 3.28
CA TYR A 51 9.50 -6.35 4.31
C TYR A 51 10.82 -5.91 4.94
N ALA A 52 10.87 -4.64 5.34
CA ALA A 52 11.97 -4.08 6.10
C ALA A 52 12.14 -4.77 7.46
N ASP A 53 13.35 -4.71 7.98
CA ASP A 53 13.68 -5.23 9.32
C ASP A 53 13.55 -4.15 10.41
N HIS A 54 13.28 -2.91 10.01
CA HIS A 54 13.02 -1.78 10.90
C HIS A 54 11.89 -2.08 11.92
N PRO A 55 12.03 -1.69 13.20
CA PRO A 55 11.06 -2.00 14.26
C PRO A 55 9.64 -1.45 14.00
N ASP A 56 9.54 -0.34 13.28
CA ASP A 56 8.24 0.27 12.91
C ASP A 56 7.57 -0.38 11.70
N THR A 57 8.14 -1.43 11.11
CA THR A 57 7.56 -2.11 9.95
C THR A 57 6.21 -2.72 10.31
N TYR A 58 5.21 -2.57 9.46
CA TYR A 58 3.92 -3.22 9.65
C TYR A 58 3.13 -3.40 8.35
N VAL A 59 2.11 -4.25 8.44
CA VAL A 59 1.03 -4.36 7.46
C VAL A 59 -0.29 -3.97 8.09
N GLU A 60 -1.02 -3.09 7.43
CA GLU A 60 -2.43 -2.83 7.72
C GLU A 60 -3.29 -3.51 6.68
N PHE A 61 -4.14 -4.41 7.17
CA PHE A 61 -5.05 -5.18 6.33
C PHE A 61 -6.36 -5.40 7.09
N LEU A 62 -7.46 -5.05 6.44
CA LEU A 62 -8.81 -5.28 6.95
C LEU A 62 -8.97 -4.80 8.42
N GLY A 63 -8.75 -3.49 8.64
CA GLY A 63 -9.01 -2.84 9.93
C GLY A 63 -8.09 -3.30 11.06
N SER A 64 -6.90 -3.80 10.71
CA SER A 64 -5.98 -4.43 11.65
C SER A 64 -4.54 -4.10 11.31
N ARG A 65 -3.66 -4.05 12.31
CA ARG A 65 -2.20 -3.83 12.15
C ARG A 65 -1.42 -5.05 12.63
N TYR A 66 -0.52 -5.54 11.78
CA TYR A 66 0.43 -6.60 12.05
C TYR A 66 1.83 -6.01 12.08
N ARG A 67 2.45 -5.99 13.26
CA ARG A 67 3.73 -5.31 13.54
C ARG A 67 4.92 -6.25 13.40
N GLY A 68 5.98 -5.71 12.81
CA GLY A 68 7.24 -6.38 12.60
C GLY A 68 7.12 -7.66 11.77
N LYS A 69 8.25 -8.33 11.60
CA LYS A 69 8.33 -9.56 10.80
C LYS A 69 7.40 -10.67 11.33
N GLU A 70 7.25 -10.78 12.65
CA GLU A 70 6.43 -11.82 13.28
C GLU A 70 4.92 -11.58 13.08
N GLY A 71 4.43 -10.34 13.21
CA GLY A 71 3.05 -10.02 12.86
C GLY A 71 2.77 -10.28 11.38
N ILE A 72 3.70 -9.88 10.51
CA ILE A 72 3.59 -10.09 9.06
C ILE A 72 3.53 -11.59 8.73
N LYS A 73 4.34 -12.43 9.37
CA LYS A 73 4.24 -13.90 9.23
C LYS A 73 2.89 -14.44 9.69
N ARG A 74 2.33 -13.96 10.81
CA ARG A 74 0.98 -14.38 11.25
C ARG A 74 -0.08 -14.12 10.17
N LEU A 75 0.01 -12.99 9.47
CA LEU A 75 -0.90 -12.67 8.37
C LEU A 75 -0.65 -13.55 7.14
N TYR A 76 0.57 -13.53 6.58
CA TYR A 76 0.84 -14.19 5.30
C TYR A 76 0.99 -15.71 5.44
N ASN A 77 1.91 -16.18 6.29
CA ASN A 77 2.14 -17.62 6.49
C ASN A 77 1.07 -18.27 7.37
N GLY A 78 0.60 -17.57 8.40
CA GLY A 78 -0.39 -18.13 9.31
C GLY A 78 -1.80 -18.12 8.70
N ARG A 79 -2.30 -16.96 8.30
CA ARG A 79 -3.69 -16.82 7.84
C ARG A 79 -3.85 -17.17 6.36
N PHE A 80 -3.11 -16.51 5.47
CA PHE A 80 -3.33 -16.65 4.03
C PHE A 80 -2.86 -18.00 3.48
N GLN A 81 -1.65 -18.42 3.84
CA GLN A 81 -1.09 -19.70 3.39
C GLN A 81 -1.95 -20.90 3.80
N GLU A 82 -2.42 -20.92 5.04
CA GLU A 82 -3.32 -21.98 5.52
C GLU A 82 -4.69 -21.92 4.81
N SER A 83 -5.26 -20.72 4.65
CA SER A 83 -6.62 -20.56 4.11
C SER A 83 -6.74 -20.80 2.60
N PHE A 84 -5.71 -20.44 1.83
CA PHE A 84 -5.77 -20.45 0.36
C PHE A 84 -5.08 -21.65 -0.27
N VAL A 85 -4.04 -22.19 0.38
CA VAL A 85 -3.19 -23.23 -0.19
C VAL A 85 -2.80 -24.31 0.83
N ASN A 86 -3.49 -24.38 1.97
CA ASN A 86 -3.34 -25.43 2.99
C ASN A 86 -1.88 -25.62 3.43
N GLY A 87 -1.23 -24.52 3.82
CA GLY A 87 0.13 -24.50 4.38
C GLY A 87 1.25 -24.56 3.33
N ARG A 88 0.92 -24.65 2.03
CA ARG A 88 1.91 -24.70 0.95
C ARG A 88 2.48 -23.31 0.63
N ASN A 89 3.79 -23.19 0.42
CA ASN A 89 4.36 -22.00 -0.23
C ASN A 89 4.33 -22.20 -1.75
N GLY A 90 3.42 -21.51 -2.44
CA GLY A 90 3.20 -21.65 -3.88
C GLY A 90 1.77 -22.03 -4.25
N PRO A 91 1.46 -22.03 -5.56
CA PRO A 91 0.09 -22.19 -6.02
C PRO A 91 -0.39 -23.64 -5.89
N VAL A 92 -1.71 -23.80 -5.89
CA VAL A 92 -2.41 -25.09 -5.99
C VAL A 92 -3.27 -25.14 -7.25
N ARG A 93 -3.50 -26.34 -7.77
CA ARG A 93 -4.29 -26.53 -9.00
C ARG A 93 -5.69 -25.96 -8.81
N GLY A 94 -6.14 -25.13 -9.76
CA GLY A 94 -7.53 -24.68 -9.82
C GLY A 94 -7.90 -23.58 -8.82
N PHE A 95 -6.96 -23.00 -8.08
CA PHE A 95 -7.18 -21.77 -7.33
C PHE A 95 -6.57 -20.58 -8.10
N LEU A 96 -7.38 -19.56 -8.35
CA LEU A 96 -6.98 -18.30 -8.96
C LEU A 96 -6.85 -17.25 -7.85
N LEU A 97 -5.77 -16.50 -7.90
CA LEU A 97 -5.52 -15.32 -7.09
C LEU A 97 -4.62 -14.40 -7.92
N ASP A 98 -5.18 -13.33 -8.47
CA ASP A 98 -4.43 -12.35 -9.26
C ASP A 98 -4.74 -10.94 -8.78
N HIS A 99 -3.71 -10.11 -8.61
CA HIS A 99 -3.79 -8.70 -8.22
C HIS A 99 -3.26 -7.81 -9.34
N ILE A 100 -4.17 -7.24 -10.12
CA ILE A 100 -3.80 -6.25 -11.13
C ILE A 100 -3.51 -4.93 -10.41
N MET A 101 -2.23 -4.61 -10.29
CA MET A 101 -1.72 -3.42 -9.63
C MET A 101 -1.45 -2.32 -10.67
N MET A 102 -2.16 -1.19 -10.58
CA MET A 102 -2.19 -0.17 -11.63
C MET A 102 -2.39 1.25 -11.09
N GLN A 103 -2.20 2.24 -11.98
CA GLN A 103 -2.38 3.68 -11.69
C GLN A 103 -1.55 4.15 -10.49
N ASP A 104 -0.23 3.98 -10.59
CA ASP A 104 0.66 4.31 -9.48
C ASP A 104 1.11 5.78 -9.46
N ILE A 105 1.38 6.25 -8.25
CA ILE A 105 2.14 7.48 -7.98
C ILE A 105 3.21 7.09 -6.98
N VAL A 106 4.47 7.30 -7.34
CA VAL A 106 5.64 6.98 -6.53
C VAL A 106 6.45 8.24 -6.33
N ASP A 107 6.70 8.58 -5.07
CA ASP A 107 7.56 9.69 -4.67
C ASP A 107 8.72 9.17 -3.84
N VAL A 108 9.94 9.65 -4.10
CA VAL A 108 11.13 9.36 -3.31
C VAL A 108 11.60 10.63 -2.61
N ASP A 109 11.95 10.52 -1.35
CA ASP A 109 12.44 11.64 -0.56
C ASP A 109 13.81 12.16 -1.05
N PRO A 110 14.20 13.40 -0.74
CA PRO A 110 15.48 13.95 -1.19
C PRO A 110 16.72 13.17 -0.73
N SER A 111 16.61 12.39 0.35
CA SER A 111 17.72 11.55 0.81
C SER A 111 17.88 10.26 -0.02
N GLY A 112 16.86 9.87 -0.79
CA GLY A 112 16.86 8.62 -1.55
C GLY A 112 16.78 7.37 -0.66
N THR A 113 16.21 7.50 0.54
CA THR A 113 16.14 6.41 1.53
C THR A 113 14.72 6.10 2.00
N HIS A 114 13.77 6.97 1.70
CA HIS A 114 12.35 6.78 1.99
C HIS A 114 11.52 7.06 0.73
N ALA A 115 10.45 6.30 0.53
CA ALA A 115 9.54 6.51 -0.58
C ALA A 115 8.09 6.25 -0.20
N TRP A 116 7.19 6.81 -0.99
CA TRP A 116 5.75 6.58 -0.92
C TRP A 116 5.26 5.96 -2.22
N CYS A 117 4.23 5.13 -2.13
CA CYS A 117 3.53 4.64 -3.31
C CYS A 117 2.04 4.55 -3.05
N ARG A 118 1.28 5.26 -3.89
CA ARG A 118 -0.17 5.07 -4.04
C ARG A 118 -0.41 4.18 -5.24
N MET A 119 -1.20 3.12 -5.10
CA MET A 119 -1.48 2.20 -6.21
C MET A 119 -2.84 1.52 -6.06
N ARG A 120 -3.59 1.38 -7.15
CA ARG A 120 -4.86 0.63 -7.12
C ARG A 120 -4.61 -0.86 -7.33
N ALA A 121 -5.40 -1.67 -6.66
CA ALA A 121 -5.47 -3.11 -6.90
C ALA A 121 -6.88 -3.48 -7.39
N LEU A 122 -6.93 -4.24 -8.47
CA LEU A 122 -8.11 -5.02 -8.84
C LEU A 122 -7.74 -6.50 -8.71
N MET A 123 -8.29 -7.14 -7.68
CA MET A 123 -8.06 -8.54 -7.38
C MET A 123 -9.20 -9.41 -7.89
N GLN A 124 -8.82 -10.56 -8.42
CA GLN A 124 -9.74 -11.64 -8.81
C GLN A 124 -9.30 -12.91 -8.12
N ALA A 125 -10.24 -13.60 -7.48
CA ALA A 125 -9.95 -14.88 -6.87
C ALA A 125 -11.13 -15.85 -6.96
N GLY A 126 -10.80 -17.13 -6.90
CA GLY A 126 -11.82 -18.16 -6.98
C GLY A 126 -11.26 -19.53 -7.30
N THR A 127 -12.18 -20.48 -7.47
CA THR A 127 -11.86 -21.88 -7.77
C THR A 127 -12.43 -22.28 -9.13
N HIS A 128 -11.62 -23.03 -9.88
CA HIS A 128 -12.03 -23.67 -11.12
C HIS A 128 -12.97 -24.85 -10.83
N GLN A 129 -13.93 -25.12 -11.72
CA GLN A 129 -14.90 -26.21 -11.55
C GLN A 129 -14.23 -27.58 -11.32
N SER A 130 -13.05 -27.81 -11.93
CA SER A 130 -12.32 -29.09 -11.81
C SER A 130 -11.87 -29.44 -10.40
N VAL A 131 -11.90 -28.50 -9.46
CA VAL A 131 -11.52 -28.74 -8.05
C VAL A 131 -12.66 -28.53 -7.08
N ARG A 132 -13.90 -28.37 -7.58
CA ARG A 132 -15.09 -28.12 -6.76
C ARG A 132 -15.28 -29.16 -5.64
N GLU A 133 -15.08 -30.44 -5.95
CA GLU A 133 -15.32 -31.53 -4.99
C GLU A 133 -14.14 -31.78 -4.05
N THR A 134 -12.96 -31.23 -4.34
CA THR A 134 -11.72 -31.49 -3.60
C THR A 134 -11.19 -30.27 -2.84
N HIS A 135 -11.55 -29.06 -3.25
CA HIS A 135 -11.14 -27.82 -2.61
C HIS A 135 -12.13 -27.47 -1.50
N PRO A 136 -11.70 -27.13 -0.26
CA PRO A 136 -12.59 -26.89 0.87
C PRO A 136 -13.58 -25.74 0.66
N ARG A 137 -13.26 -24.80 -0.23
CA ARG A 137 -14.13 -23.68 -0.60
C ARG A 137 -15.17 -24.01 -1.68
N GLY A 138 -15.15 -25.21 -2.25
CA GLY A 138 -16.07 -25.58 -3.33
C GLY A 138 -15.88 -24.73 -4.59
N HIS A 139 -16.98 -24.38 -5.26
CA HIS A 139 -17.01 -23.41 -6.36
C HIS A 139 -17.29 -22.00 -5.80
N VAL A 140 -16.34 -21.09 -5.95
CA VAL A 140 -16.45 -19.70 -5.46
C VAL A 140 -15.67 -18.76 -6.38
N GLN A 141 -16.21 -17.58 -6.64
CA GLN A 141 -15.55 -16.53 -7.43
C GLN A 141 -15.88 -15.16 -6.84
N TRP A 142 -14.89 -14.31 -6.66
CA TRP A 142 -15.09 -12.96 -6.16
C TRP A 142 -14.06 -12.00 -6.71
N TRP A 143 -14.47 -10.73 -6.77
CA TRP A 143 -13.60 -9.60 -7.09
C TRP A 143 -13.41 -8.76 -5.84
N GLU A 144 -12.30 -8.07 -5.82
CA GLU A 144 -11.99 -7.10 -4.79
C GLU A 144 -11.30 -5.91 -5.43
N GLY A 145 -11.72 -4.70 -5.07
CA GLY A 145 -11.04 -3.48 -5.45
C GLY A 145 -10.52 -2.79 -4.21
N GLY A 146 -9.26 -2.37 -4.25
CA GLY A 146 -8.62 -1.70 -3.14
C GLY A 146 -7.55 -0.72 -3.57
N LEU A 147 -6.92 -0.11 -2.57
CA LEU A 147 -5.87 0.88 -2.76
C LEU A 147 -4.78 0.68 -1.73
N TYR A 148 -3.55 0.70 -2.22
CA TYR A 148 -2.34 0.82 -1.43
C TYR A 148 -1.96 2.28 -1.26
N GLU A 149 -1.57 2.64 -0.03
CA GLU A 149 -0.98 3.95 0.31
C GLU A 149 0.18 3.71 1.29
N ASN A 150 1.32 3.37 0.70
CA ASN A 150 2.41 2.66 1.37
C ASN A 150 3.65 3.53 1.54
N GLU A 151 4.45 3.19 2.55
CA GLU A 151 5.81 3.69 2.71
C GLU A 151 6.83 2.56 2.48
N TYR A 152 8.00 2.94 1.95
CA TYR A 152 9.14 2.06 1.67
C TYR A 152 10.40 2.69 2.24
N ILE A 153 11.34 1.86 2.64
CA ILE A 153 12.67 2.32 3.06
C ILE A 153 13.76 1.53 2.35
N LYS A 154 14.92 2.16 2.17
CA LYS A 154 16.09 1.53 1.59
C LYS A 154 17.02 1.03 2.69
N GLU A 155 17.15 -0.29 2.80
CA GLU A 155 18.07 -0.95 3.74
C GLU A 155 19.20 -1.62 2.96
N ASN A 156 20.46 -1.29 3.28
CA ASN A 156 21.65 -1.85 2.61
C ASN A 156 21.59 -1.76 1.08
N GLY A 157 21.05 -0.66 0.55
CA GLY A 157 20.92 -0.41 -0.89
C GLY A 157 19.70 -1.05 -1.55
N VAL A 158 18.82 -1.73 -0.81
CA VAL A 158 17.64 -2.41 -1.34
C VAL A 158 16.35 -1.76 -0.80
N TRP A 159 15.44 -1.40 -1.69
CA TRP A 159 14.10 -0.92 -1.32
C TRP A 159 13.24 -2.06 -0.77
N LYS A 160 12.62 -1.83 0.39
CA LYS A 160 11.80 -2.81 1.11
C LYS A 160 10.46 -2.22 1.54
N LEU A 161 9.46 -3.09 1.72
CA LEU A 161 8.12 -2.72 2.21
C LEU A 161 8.21 -2.33 3.68
N PHE A 162 7.70 -1.15 4.07
CA PHE A 162 7.87 -0.65 5.44
C PHE A 162 6.55 -0.47 6.19
N ARG A 163 5.77 0.54 5.84
CA ARG A 163 4.43 0.77 6.41
C ARG A 163 3.43 0.52 5.30
N TYR A 164 3.02 -0.73 5.20
CA TYR A 164 2.28 -1.24 4.06
C TYR A 164 0.79 -1.27 4.41
N ARG A 165 -0.01 -0.39 3.81
CA ARG A 165 -1.42 -0.18 4.14
C ARG A 165 -2.27 -0.48 2.93
N TYR A 166 -3.11 -1.48 3.07
CA TYR A 166 -4.07 -1.83 2.04
C TYR A 166 -5.49 -1.57 2.52
N PHE A 167 -6.20 -0.74 1.75
CA PHE A 167 -7.58 -0.36 1.97
C PHE A 167 -8.46 -1.17 1.00
N PRO A 168 -9.06 -2.30 1.42
CA PRO A 168 -10.01 -3.02 0.58
C PRO A 168 -11.29 -2.19 0.49
N PHE A 169 -11.51 -1.51 -0.63
CA PHE A 169 -12.66 -0.63 -0.80
C PHE A 169 -13.95 -1.41 -0.98
N TRP A 170 -13.94 -2.42 -1.83
CA TRP A 170 -15.14 -3.19 -2.12
C TRP A 170 -14.78 -4.63 -2.46
N HIS A 171 -15.72 -5.52 -2.15
CA HIS A 171 -15.72 -6.90 -2.63
C HIS A 171 -16.98 -7.08 -3.47
N ALA A 172 -16.99 -8.09 -4.34
CA ALA A 172 -18.19 -8.50 -5.04
C ALA A 172 -18.16 -9.99 -5.33
N GLU A 173 -19.30 -10.65 -5.17
CA GLU A 173 -19.54 -11.92 -5.86
C GLU A 173 -19.61 -11.67 -7.36
N HIS A 174 -19.00 -12.54 -8.15
CA HIS A 174 -18.97 -12.40 -9.61
C HIS A 174 -20.38 -12.36 -10.22
N GLU A 175 -21.29 -13.15 -9.66
CA GLU A 175 -22.65 -13.36 -10.16
C GLU A 175 -23.58 -12.18 -9.88
N LYS A 176 -23.38 -11.48 -8.75
CA LYS A 176 -24.28 -10.42 -8.28
C LYS A 176 -23.73 -9.01 -8.48
N GLY A 177 -22.40 -8.87 -8.56
CA GLY A 177 -21.74 -7.57 -8.62
C GLY A 177 -21.69 -6.82 -7.28
N TRP A 178 -20.96 -5.71 -7.26
CA TRP A 178 -20.64 -4.95 -6.05
C TRP A 178 -21.88 -4.28 -5.41
N SER A 179 -22.89 -3.90 -6.20
CA SER A 179 -24.07 -3.18 -5.70
C SER A 179 -24.92 -3.99 -4.73
N LEU A 180 -24.85 -5.32 -4.79
CA LEU A 180 -25.57 -6.24 -3.90
C LEU A 180 -24.68 -6.89 -2.85
N THR A 181 -23.45 -6.37 -2.68
CA THR A 181 -22.53 -6.87 -1.67
C THR A 181 -23.04 -6.50 -0.28
N LYS A 182 -23.16 -7.49 0.60
CA LYS A 182 -23.52 -7.25 2.00
C LYS A 182 -22.48 -6.37 2.68
N GLU A 183 -22.94 -5.50 3.58
CA GLU A 183 -22.05 -4.78 4.47
C GLU A 183 -21.19 -5.76 5.28
N ASN A 184 -19.95 -5.36 5.59
CA ASN A 184 -18.98 -6.20 6.30
C ASN A 184 -18.79 -7.58 5.64
N TYR A 185 -18.63 -7.58 4.30
CA TYR A 185 -18.52 -8.80 3.49
C TYR A 185 -17.50 -9.79 4.05
N ILE A 186 -16.32 -9.28 4.40
CA ILE A 186 -15.31 -9.98 5.20
C ILE A 186 -15.36 -9.44 6.63
N PRO A 187 -15.67 -10.28 7.64
CA PRO A 187 -15.76 -9.84 9.02
C PRO A 187 -14.44 -9.25 9.55
N TRP A 188 -14.54 -8.10 10.20
CA TRP A 188 -13.42 -7.50 10.95
C TRP A 188 -12.93 -8.42 12.08
N PRO A 189 -11.62 -8.47 12.34
CA PRO A 189 -11.09 -9.11 13.55
C PRO A 189 -11.63 -8.45 14.83
N THR A 190 -11.87 -9.28 15.84
CA THR A 190 -12.40 -8.85 17.15
C THR A 190 -11.45 -9.12 18.31
N LYS A 191 -10.36 -9.84 18.06
CA LYS A 191 -9.36 -10.23 19.06
C LYS A 191 -7.96 -9.96 18.50
N THR A 192 -7.03 -9.59 19.37
CA THR A 192 -5.62 -9.39 19.03
C THR A 192 -4.78 -10.60 19.46
N TYR A 193 -3.54 -10.64 18.97
CA TYR A 193 -2.51 -11.51 19.53
C TYR A 193 -2.20 -11.09 20.99
N PRO A 194 -2.02 -12.03 21.93
CA PRO A 194 -1.98 -13.49 21.76
C PRO A 194 -3.31 -14.23 21.95
N GLU A 195 -4.44 -13.54 22.19
CA GLU A 195 -5.73 -14.21 22.39
C GLU A 195 -6.19 -14.96 21.13
N ASP A 196 -5.98 -14.35 19.96
CA ASP A 196 -5.97 -15.04 18.67
C ASP A 196 -4.51 -15.29 18.25
N PRO A 197 -4.05 -16.56 18.17
CA PRO A 197 -2.68 -16.88 17.75
C PRO A 197 -2.31 -16.37 16.35
N LEU A 198 -3.30 -16.15 15.48
CA LEU A 198 -3.15 -15.55 14.14
C LEU A 198 -3.71 -14.12 14.08
N GLY A 199 -3.96 -13.53 15.25
CA GLY A 199 -4.51 -12.20 15.39
C GLY A 199 -3.51 -11.10 15.05
N PRO A 200 -4.01 -9.90 14.75
CA PRO A 200 -3.18 -8.71 14.63
C PRO A 200 -2.63 -8.26 15.98
N ASP A 201 -1.61 -7.41 15.96
CA ASP A 201 -1.13 -6.75 17.18
C ASP A 201 -2.11 -5.66 17.63
N GLU A 202 -2.80 -5.02 16.68
CA GLU A 202 -3.76 -3.95 16.96
C GLU A 202 -4.98 -4.05 16.05
N ILE A 203 -6.15 -3.73 16.60
CA ILE A 203 -7.37 -3.47 15.82
C ILE A 203 -7.45 -1.97 15.59
N ILE A 204 -7.64 -1.55 14.34
CA ILE A 204 -7.69 -0.15 13.93
C ILE A 204 -9.16 0.31 13.90
N GLU A 205 -9.42 1.53 14.36
CA GLU A 205 -10.76 2.12 14.41
C GLU A 205 -11.29 2.55 13.02
N GLN A 206 -10.42 3.06 12.14
CA GLN A 206 -10.76 3.56 10.80
C GLN A 206 -11.06 2.44 9.79
N LYS A 207 -12.10 1.65 10.06
CA LYS A 207 -12.54 0.53 9.22
C LYS A 207 -13.32 1.06 8.02
N MET A 208 -13.00 0.52 6.84
CA MET A 208 -13.64 0.90 5.58
C MET A 208 -13.91 -0.34 4.73
N LEU A 209 -15.17 -0.53 4.35
CA LEU A 209 -15.63 -1.46 3.32
C LEU A 209 -16.87 -0.84 2.66
N TRP A 210 -17.10 -1.18 1.39
CA TRP A 210 -18.32 -0.85 0.66
C TRP A 210 -19.57 -1.11 1.52
N PRO A 211 -20.51 -0.15 1.64
CA PRO A 211 -20.69 1.05 0.81
C PRO A 211 -19.93 2.32 1.23
N ASP A 212 -18.97 2.24 2.16
CA ASP A 212 -18.13 3.39 2.51
C ASP A 212 -17.24 3.81 1.32
N THR A 213 -17.28 5.10 0.99
CA THR A 213 -16.49 5.71 -0.10
C THR A 213 -15.63 6.87 0.36
N ARG A 214 -15.28 6.96 1.65
CA ARG A 214 -14.31 7.95 2.15
C ARG A 214 -13.01 7.86 1.35
N VAL A 215 -12.31 8.98 1.26
CA VAL A 215 -11.08 9.07 0.47
C VAL A 215 -9.89 8.71 1.34
N VAL A 216 -9.09 7.72 0.90
CA VAL A 216 -7.77 7.47 1.48
C VAL A 216 -6.90 8.70 1.23
N PRO A 217 -6.34 9.35 2.27
CA PRO A 217 -5.58 10.59 2.12
C PRO A 217 -4.42 10.42 1.14
N PHE A 218 -3.99 11.52 0.55
CA PHE A 218 -2.90 11.52 -0.43
C PHE A 218 -1.58 11.84 0.27
N HIS A 219 -0.51 11.08 -0.03
CA HIS A 219 0.83 11.46 0.43
C HIS A 219 1.37 12.72 -0.26
N TYR A 220 0.70 13.16 -1.32
CA TYR A 220 1.01 14.33 -2.14
C TYR A 220 -0.13 15.37 -2.11
N PRO A 221 0.16 16.67 -2.25
CA PRO A 221 -0.82 17.71 -2.41
C PRO A 221 -1.25 17.87 -3.87
N HIS A 222 -2.22 18.76 -4.09
CA HIS A 222 -2.68 19.14 -5.41
C HIS A 222 -1.55 19.76 -6.26
N PRO A 223 -1.28 19.27 -7.49
CA PRO A 223 -0.08 19.62 -8.24
C PRO A 223 -0.03 21.08 -8.72
N VAL A 224 -1.16 21.79 -8.76
CA VAL A 224 -1.22 23.21 -9.17
C VAL A 224 -1.25 24.17 -7.98
N THR A 225 -1.78 23.78 -6.83
CA THR A 225 -1.97 24.69 -5.69
C THR A 225 -1.01 24.42 -4.54
N GLY A 226 -0.35 23.26 -4.54
CA GLY A 226 0.51 22.80 -3.45
C GLY A 226 -0.24 22.52 -2.15
N LYS A 227 -1.58 22.54 -2.15
CA LYS A 227 -2.41 22.33 -0.95
C LYS A 227 -2.85 20.87 -0.85
N GLN A 228 -2.89 20.35 0.38
CA GLN A 228 -3.61 19.11 0.66
C GLN A 228 -5.12 19.33 0.46
N ALA A 229 -5.84 18.26 0.12
CA ALA A 229 -7.29 18.25 0.15
C ALA A 229 -7.78 18.54 1.57
N ALA A 230 -8.90 19.24 1.72
CA ALA A 230 -9.45 19.52 3.04
C ALA A 230 -10.02 18.23 3.65
N ASP A 231 -9.88 18.09 4.97
CA ASP A 231 -10.34 16.90 5.71
C ASP A 231 -11.82 16.60 5.47
N ASP A 232 -12.67 17.63 5.38
CA ASP A 232 -14.10 17.46 5.11
C ASP A 232 -14.39 16.94 3.70
N ASP A 233 -13.53 17.25 2.71
CA ASP A 233 -13.65 16.75 1.34
C ASP A 233 -13.24 15.27 1.22
N LEU A 234 -12.58 14.71 2.24
CA LEU A 234 -12.20 13.29 2.29
C LEU A 234 -13.28 12.41 2.97
N ARG A 235 -14.35 13.01 3.48
CA ARG A 235 -15.50 12.31 4.09
C ARG A 235 -16.47 11.80 3.03
N ALA A 236 -17.38 10.91 3.44
CA ALA A 236 -18.44 10.36 2.57
C ALA A 236 -19.83 10.49 3.24
N PRO A 237 -20.42 11.70 3.29
CA PRO A 237 -21.79 11.88 3.79
C PRO A 237 -22.81 11.27 2.82
N HIS A 238 -24.04 11.04 3.31
CA HIS A 238 -25.14 10.66 2.42
C HIS A 238 -25.40 11.74 1.37
N TYR A 239 -25.91 11.33 0.19
CA TYR A 239 -26.17 12.23 -0.94
C TYR A 239 -27.01 13.45 -0.52
N GLY A 240 -26.47 14.65 -0.77
CA GLY A 240 -27.10 15.93 -0.43
C GLY A 240 -27.01 16.34 1.04
N LYS A 241 -26.25 15.62 1.88
CA LYS A 241 -25.98 15.99 3.27
C LYS A 241 -24.63 16.70 3.43
N ASP A 242 -24.51 17.46 4.51
CA ASP A 242 -23.29 18.17 4.87
C ASP A 242 -22.15 17.20 5.22
N ALA A 243 -20.91 17.58 4.92
CA ALA A 243 -19.73 16.75 5.17
C ALA A 243 -19.59 16.32 6.64
N SER A 244 -19.95 17.19 7.59
CA SER A 244 -19.89 16.91 9.02
C SER A 244 -20.80 15.76 9.47
N THR A 245 -21.79 15.38 8.65
CA THR A 245 -22.69 14.25 8.93
C THR A 245 -22.09 12.88 8.57
N GLY A 246 -21.03 12.87 7.74
CA GLY A 246 -20.28 11.65 7.44
C GLY A 246 -19.28 11.32 8.54
N GLU A 247 -18.82 10.06 8.55
CA GLU A 247 -17.72 9.66 9.43
C GLU A 247 -16.48 10.53 9.22
N ALA A 248 -15.62 10.57 10.23
CA ALA A 248 -14.34 11.26 10.15
C ALA A 248 -13.52 10.75 8.94
N PRO A 249 -12.69 11.59 8.32
CA PRO A 249 -11.83 11.17 7.23
C PRO A 249 -10.86 10.06 7.70
N LEU A 250 -10.46 9.22 6.76
CA LEU A 250 -9.36 8.29 6.99
C LEU A 250 -8.06 9.06 7.27
N THR A 251 -7.10 8.39 7.89
CA THR A 251 -5.83 8.96 8.30
C THR A 251 -4.64 8.08 7.92
N LEU A 252 -3.55 8.75 7.53
CA LEU A 252 -2.21 8.17 7.39
C LEU A 252 -1.31 8.54 8.59
N ALA A 253 -1.92 8.95 9.71
CA ALA A 253 -1.21 9.23 10.94
C ALA A 253 -0.42 8.00 11.39
N LEU A 254 0.79 8.25 11.87
CA LEU A 254 1.63 7.18 12.39
C LEU A 254 1.14 6.75 13.78
N PRO A 255 1.41 5.49 14.16
CA PRO A 255 1.23 5.07 15.55
C PRO A 255 2.03 5.97 16.51
N GLU A 256 1.57 6.05 17.75
CA GLU A 256 2.26 6.80 18.80
C GLU A 256 3.74 6.41 18.91
N GLY A 257 4.61 7.41 19.06
CA GLY A 257 6.06 7.22 19.17
C GLY A 257 6.79 7.02 17.83
N GLN A 258 6.09 6.83 16.72
CA GLN A 258 6.70 6.74 15.40
C GLN A 258 6.80 8.10 14.71
N SER A 259 7.82 8.25 13.85
CA SER A 259 8.02 9.47 13.05
C SER A 259 8.41 9.13 11.60
N ARG A 260 8.52 10.17 10.76
CA ARG A 260 9.09 10.08 9.41
C ARG A 260 10.38 10.91 9.36
N PRO A 261 11.52 10.41 9.85
CA PRO A 261 12.77 11.15 9.81
C PRO A 261 13.10 11.50 8.36
N GLY A 262 13.44 12.76 8.08
CA GLY A 262 13.82 13.19 6.72
C GLY A 262 12.66 13.32 5.71
N ALA A 263 11.44 12.87 6.04
CA ALA A 263 10.24 13.27 5.32
C ALA A 263 9.91 14.72 5.67
N GLY A 264 10.71 15.65 5.14
CA GLY A 264 10.28 17.03 5.01
C GLY A 264 8.96 17.09 4.23
N LYS A 265 8.36 18.27 4.13
CA LYS A 265 7.33 18.52 3.12
C LYS A 265 8.01 18.30 1.76
N THR A 266 8.02 17.07 1.26
CA THR A 266 8.53 16.70 -0.08
C THR A 266 7.80 17.49 -1.17
N TRP A 267 6.67 18.07 -0.79
CA TRP A 267 5.90 19.01 -1.56
C TRP A 267 5.96 20.40 -0.95
N THR A 268 6.87 21.22 -1.45
CA THR A 268 6.74 22.67 -1.33
C THR A 268 5.66 23.14 -2.31
N SER A 269 5.14 24.36 -2.12
CA SER A 269 4.17 25.00 -3.03
C SER A 269 4.68 25.24 -4.45
N GLU A 270 5.88 24.77 -4.79
CA GLU A 270 6.53 24.87 -6.10
C GLU A 270 6.19 23.70 -7.03
N GLY A 271 5.23 22.84 -6.64
CA GLY A 271 4.74 21.73 -7.44
C GLY A 271 5.56 20.46 -7.25
N SER A 272 5.11 19.35 -7.87
CA SER A 272 5.94 18.15 -8.01
C SER A 272 7.28 18.62 -8.57
N VAL A 273 8.36 18.51 -7.82
CA VAL A 273 9.67 18.94 -8.27
C VAL A 273 10.04 18.01 -9.43
N ARG A 274 9.65 18.39 -10.66
CA ARG A 274 9.87 17.61 -11.89
C ARG A 274 11.37 17.43 -12.17
N VAL A 275 12.18 18.27 -11.56
CA VAL A 275 13.65 18.33 -11.56
C VAL A 275 14.06 19.03 -10.27
N LEU A 276 15.08 18.56 -9.53
CA LEU A 276 15.61 19.25 -8.32
C LEU A 276 15.65 20.78 -8.54
N PRO A 277 15.17 21.61 -7.59
CA PRO A 277 15.05 23.06 -7.82
C PRO A 277 16.40 23.70 -8.20
N ASP A 278 17.49 23.17 -7.64
CA ASP A 278 18.87 23.56 -7.91
C ASP A 278 19.29 23.34 -9.38
N LEU A 279 18.67 22.38 -10.10
CA LEU A 279 18.89 22.18 -11.54
C LEU A 279 18.09 23.17 -12.41
N VAL A 280 16.92 23.61 -11.93
CA VAL A 280 16.07 24.58 -12.64
C VAL A 280 16.60 26.01 -12.49
N GLN A 281 17.24 26.33 -11.36
CA GLN A 281 17.85 27.64 -11.13
C GLN A 281 19.17 27.85 -11.89
N ASN A 282 19.82 26.77 -12.32
CA ASN A 282 21.08 26.79 -13.07
C ASN A 282 20.91 26.69 -14.60
N SER A 283 19.67 26.71 -15.11
CA SER A 283 19.34 26.64 -16.56
C SER A 283 18.99 27.99 -17.18
#